data_AF-A0A8C9X1S1-F1
#
_entry.id   AF-A0A8C9X1S1-F1
#
_cell.length_a   1.000
_cell.length_b   1.000
_cell.length_c   1.000
_cell.angle_alpha   90.00
_cell.angle_beta   90.00
_cell.angle_gamma   90.00
#
_symmetry.space_group_name_H-M   'P 1'
#
loop_
_entity.id
_entity.type
_entity.pdbx_description
1 polymer ?
#
loop_
_entity_poly.entity_id
_entity_poly.type
_entity_poly.pdbx_seq_one_letter_code
_entity_poly.pdbx_strand_id
1 'polypeptide(L)'
;LAAIGVTALALVHLCAGLVSSSRRLVVDSERGAQHPELVESGCDRQHRYKRRSSLHRNSFPVYILVKELDKRASGQAFEVILAAPAPDAKADFPLSPPKKKDVSLEEIQRKLDAAEERRKNHEAEVLKHLAEKREHEKVVLQKAMEENNNFSKMAEEKLNQKMEANKENRTALMAAMNEKFKEKDKKLEEVRKNKETKEGTDD
;
A
#
# COMPACT_ATOMS: atom_id res chain seq x y z
N LEU A 1 -20.05 42.70 0.97
CA LEU A 1 -20.65 41.34 0.88
C LEU A 1 -20.27 40.58 -0.41
N ALA A 2 -20.12 41.22 -1.57
CA ALA A 2 -19.79 40.53 -2.83
C ALA A 2 -18.41 39.81 -2.84
N ALA A 3 -17.40 40.36 -2.15
CA ALA A 3 -16.04 39.79 -2.14
C ALA A 3 -15.91 38.49 -1.33
N ILE A 4 -16.83 38.23 -0.39
CA ILE A 4 -16.82 37.02 0.46
C ILE A 4 -17.44 35.82 -0.29
N GLY A 5 -18.37 36.08 -1.23
CA GLY A 5 -19.02 35.03 -2.01
C GLY A 5 -18.10 34.41 -3.06
N VAL A 6 -17.20 35.19 -3.66
CA VAL A 6 -16.30 34.71 -4.73
C VAL A 6 -15.19 33.80 -4.18
N THR A 7 -14.70 34.06 -2.96
CA THR A 7 -13.71 33.21 -2.28
C THR A 7 -14.31 31.89 -1.80
N ALA A 8 -15.56 31.88 -1.33
CA ALA A 8 -16.24 30.65 -0.94
C ALA A 8 -16.46 29.71 -2.14
N LEU A 9 -16.82 30.26 -3.31
CA LEU A 9 -17.05 29.45 -4.52
C LEU A 9 -15.74 28.87 -5.08
N ALA A 10 -14.63 29.62 -5.01
CA ALA A 10 -13.32 29.15 -5.43
C ALA A 10 -12.80 27.98 -4.56
N LEU A 11 -13.09 27.99 -3.25
CA LEU A 11 -12.69 26.92 -2.34
C LEU A 11 -13.45 25.61 -2.62
N VAL A 12 -14.74 25.69 -2.97
CA VAL A 12 -15.56 24.51 -3.32
C VAL A 12 -15.09 23.87 -4.63
N HIS A 13 -14.71 24.67 -5.62
CA HIS A 13 -14.15 24.16 -6.88
C HIS A 13 -12.77 23.52 -6.72
N LEU A 14 -11.91 24.05 -5.84
CA LEU A 14 -10.60 23.46 -5.57
C LEU A 14 -10.72 22.10 -4.85
N CYS A 15 -11.67 21.97 -3.92
CA CYS A 15 -11.95 20.70 -3.23
C CYS A 15 -12.55 19.63 -4.16
N ALA A 16 -13.40 20.00 -5.11
CA ALA A 16 -13.96 19.06 -6.09
C ALA A 16 -12.91 18.51 -7.08
N GLY A 17 -11.91 19.33 -7.43
CA GLY A 17 -10.80 18.94 -8.29
C GLY A 17 -9.86 17.90 -7.66
N LEU A 18 -9.56 18.00 -6.37
CA LEU A 18 -8.68 17.04 -5.68
C LEU A 18 -9.33 15.65 -5.48
N VAL A 19 -10.64 15.58 -5.25
CA VAL A 19 -11.35 14.29 -5.09
C VAL A 19 -11.38 13.49 -6.40
N SER A 20 -11.37 14.17 -7.55
CA SER A 20 -11.35 13.56 -8.87
C SER A 20 -9.97 13.05 -9.28
N SER A 21 -8.90 13.70 -8.81
CA SER A 21 -7.51 13.27 -9.06
C SER A 21 -7.12 12.02 -8.26
N SER A 22 -7.64 11.85 -7.04
CA SER A 22 -7.39 10.65 -6.22
C SER A 22 -8.16 9.40 -6.69
N ARG A 23 -9.31 9.54 -7.35
CA ARG A 23 -10.03 8.38 -7.94
C ARG A 23 -9.35 7.82 -9.18
N ARG A 24 -8.57 8.62 -9.91
CA ARG A 24 -7.90 8.19 -11.14
C ARG A 24 -6.62 7.38 -10.87
N LEU A 25 -5.98 7.56 -9.71
CA LEU A 25 -4.76 6.83 -9.32
C LEU A 25 -5.01 5.44 -8.71
N VAL A 26 -6.25 5.09 -8.33
CA VAL A 26 -6.56 3.77 -7.76
C VAL A 26 -6.89 2.72 -8.83
N VAL A 27 -7.25 3.14 -10.05
CA VAL A 27 -7.71 2.21 -11.11
C VAL A 27 -6.55 1.66 -11.96
N ASP A 28 -5.36 2.26 -11.90
CA ASP A 28 -4.21 1.84 -12.71
C ASP A 28 -3.32 0.77 -12.02
N SER A 29 -3.59 0.42 -10.77
CA SER A 29 -2.80 -0.58 -10.01
C SER A 29 -3.28 -2.04 -10.20
N GLU A 30 -4.36 -2.29 -10.94
CA GLU A 30 -4.95 -3.63 -11.13
C GLU A 30 -4.83 -4.20 -12.56
N ARG A 31 -3.96 -3.63 -13.41
CA ARG A 31 -3.70 -4.14 -14.76
C ARG A 31 -2.21 -4.44 -14.98
N GLY A 32 -1.73 -5.53 -14.40
CA GLY A 32 -0.32 -5.90 -14.53
C GLY A 32 -0.01 -7.33 -14.15
N ALA A 33 -0.68 -8.33 -14.75
CA ALA A 33 -0.20 -9.72 -14.78
C ALA A 33 -0.98 -10.54 -15.83
N GLN A 34 -0.76 -10.26 -17.12
CA GLN A 34 -1.10 -11.23 -18.17
C GLN A 34 0.13 -12.11 -18.40
N HIS A 35 -0.05 -13.40 -18.12
CA HIS A 35 0.94 -14.46 -18.34
C HIS A 35 1.05 -14.77 -19.85
N PRO A 36 2.24 -15.07 -20.38
CA PRO A 36 2.48 -15.10 -21.82
C PRO A 36 1.75 -16.25 -22.53
N GLU A 37 1.16 -15.83 -23.64
CA GLU A 37 0.63 -16.57 -24.77
C GLU A 37 1.64 -17.64 -25.25
N LEU A 38 1.21 -18.90 -25.28
CA LEU A 38 2.01 -19.99 -25.82
C LEU A 38 2.17 -19.75 -27.33
N VAL A 39 3.42 -19.48 -27.72
CA VAL A 39 3.92 -19.43 -29.08
C VAL A 39 3.34 -20.55 -29.94
N GLU A 40 2.58 -20.17 -30.95
CA GLU A 40 2.23 -21.02 -32.08
C GLU A 40 3.52 -21.43 -32.80
N SER A 41 3.92 -22.69 -32.65
CA SER A 41 4.96 -23.30 -33.47
C SER A 41 4.37 -23.65 -34.83
N GLY A 42 4.43 -22.70 -35.76
CA GLY A 42 4.21 -22.93 -37.18
C GLY A 42 5.14 -24.04 -37.69
N CYS A 43 4.56 -25.19 -38.03
CA CYS A 43 5.28 -26.25 -38.72
C CYS A 43 5.30 -25.95 -40.23
N ASP A 44 6.35 -25.26 -40.68
CA ASP A 44 6.73 -25.24 -42.10
C ASP A 44 7.19 -26.63 -42.52
N ARG A 45 6.30 -27.42 -43.13
CA ARG A 45 6.67 -28.65 -43.85
C ARG A 45 6.62 -28.40 -45.35
N GLN A 46 7.79 -28.12 -45.88
CA GLN A 46 8.07 -28.11 -47.31
C GLN A 46 7.55 -29.39 -47.98
N HIS A 47 6.62 -29.19 -48.91
CA HIS A 47 6.18 -30.18 -49.88
C HIS A 47 7.35 -30.53 -50.81
N ARG A 48 8.07 -31.62 -50.52
CA ARG A 48 8.99 -32.24 -51.48
C ARG A 48 8.41 -33.58 -51.91
N TYR A 49 7.57 -33.54 -52.96
CA TYR A 49 7.02 -34.73 -53.60
C TYR A 49 8.14 -35.46 -54.35
N LYS A 50 8.76 -36.44 -53.68
CA LYS A 50 9.68 -37.39 -54.33
C LYS A 50 8.95 -38.72 -54.45
N ARG A 51 8.47 -38.99 -55.67
CA ARG A 51 7.86 -40.27 -56.07
C ARG A 51 8.79 -41.42 -55.67
N ARG A 52 8.43 -42.16 -54.62
CA ARG A 52 8.98 -43.48 -54.32
C ARG A 52 8.00 -44.52 -54.87
N SER A 53 8.21 -44.85 -56.13
CA SER A 53 7.75 -46.08 -56.76
C SER A 53 8.45 -47.27 -56.13
N SER A 54 7.73 -48.10 -55.38
CA SER A 54 8.01 -49.53 -55.17
C SER A 54 6.99 -50.07 -54.17
N LEU A 55 5.89 -50.60 -54.69
CA LEU A 55 5.01 -51.49 -53.95
C LEU A 55 5.80 -52.75 -53.58
N HIS A 56 6.33 -52.80 -52.36
CA HIS A 56 6.51 -54.09 -51.70
C HIS A 56 5.18 -54.43 -51.05
N ARG A 57 4.34 -55.11 -51.82
CA ARG A 57 3.10 -55.73 -51.36
C ARG A 57 3.49 -56.91 -50.49
N ASN A 58 3.82 -56.65 -49.23
CA ASN A 58 3.99 -57.68 -48.22
C ASN A 58 2.62 -58.27 -47.91
N SER A 59 2.21 -59.24 -48.72
CA SER A 59 1.04 -60.07 -48.49
C SER A 59 1.36 -61.08 -47.40
N PHE A 60 1.57 -60.61 -46.17
CA PHE A 60 1.58 -61.49 -45.00
C PHE A 60 0.16 -62.05 -44.83
N PRO A 61 -0.02 -63.37 -44.64
CA PRO A 61 -1.33 -63.94 -44.38
C PRO A 61 -1.87 -63.38 -43.07
N VAL A 62 -2.87 -62.49 -43.15
CA VAL A 62 -3.64 -62.02 -41.99
C VAL A 62 -4.51 -63.19 -41.55
N TYR A 63 -4.13 -63.87 -40.48
CA TYR A 63 -5.00 -64.84 -39.84
C TYR A 63 -5.83 -64.11 -38.78
N ILE A 64 -7.15 -64.26 -38.85
CA ILE A 64 -8.07 -63.72 -37.84
C ILE A 64 -8.15 -64.76 -36.74
N LEU A 65 -7.62 -64.44 -35.56
CA LEU A 65 -7.76 -65.26 -34.36
C LEU A 65 -8.76 -64.60 -33.42
N VAL A 66 -9.86 -65.30 -33.12
CA VAL A 66 -10.87 -64.87 -32.16
C VAL A 66 -10.70 -65.67 -30.87
N LYS A 67 -10.42 -64.99 -29.77
CA LYS A 67 -10.32 -65.58 -28.43
C LYS A 67 -11.51 -65.14 -27.61
N GLU A 68 -12.42 -66.05 -27.31
CA GLU A 68 -13.58 -65.76 -26.46
C GLU A 68 -13.12 -65.41 -25.04
N LEU A 69 -13.68 -64.34 -24.46
CA LEU A 69 -13.32 -63.85 -23.12
C LEU A 69 -14.42 -64.16 -22.10
N ASP A 70 -15.65 -63.68 -22.33
CA ASP A 70 -16.76 -63.88 -21.41
C ASP A 70 -18.09 -63.93 -22.15
N LYS A 71 -19.04 -64.73 -21.65
CA LYS A 71 -20.41 -64.81 -22.16
C LYS A 71 -21.36 -64.61 -20.98
N ARG A 72 -22.05 -63.47 -20.97
CA ARG A 72 -23.05 -63.11 -19.97
C ARG A 72 -24.43 -63.06 -20.60
N ALA A 73 -25.48 -63.13 -19.80
CA ALA A 73 -26.86 -62.97 -20.27
C ALA A 73 -27.09 -61.67 -21.06
N SER A 74 -26.29 -60.62 -20.79
CA SER A 74 -26.34 -59.32 -21.48
C SER A 74 -25.49 -59.23 -22.74
N GLY A 75 -24.66 -60.22 -23.08
CA GLY A 75 -23.81 -60.18 -24.27
C GLY A 75 -22.57 -61.08 -24.22
N GLN A 76 -21.79 -61.05 -25.30
CA GLN A 76 -20.56 -61.84 -25.45
C GLN A 76 -19.36 -60.92 -25.71
N ALA A 77 -18.22 -61.23 -25.10
CA ALA A 77 -16.96 -60.53 -25.27
C ALA A 77 -15.90 -61.48 -25.83
N PHE A 78 -15.13 -61.00 -26.79
CA PHE A 78 -14.02 -61.73 -27.40
C PHE A 78 -12.92 -60.76 -27.84
N GLU A 79 -11.68 -61.24 -27.84
CA GLU A 79 -10.51 -60.52 -28.36
C GLU A 79 -10.25 -60.98 -29.81
N VAL A 80 -10.10 -60.03 -30.74
CA VAL A 80 -9.75 -60.32 -32.14
C VAL A 80 -8.31 -59.91 -32.37
N ILE A 81 -7.46 -60.89 -32.63
CA ILE A 81 -6.05 -60.71 -32.93
C ILE A 81 -5.86 -60.90 -34.44
N LEU A 82 -5.52 -59.82 -35.14
CA LEU A 82 -5.31 -59.82 -36.59
C LEU A 82 -3.85 -60.12 -36.99
N ALA A 83 -2.92 -60.02 -36.04
CA ALA A 83 -1.50 -60.34 -36.20
C ALA A 83 -0.89 -60.72 -34.85
N ALA A 84 0.05 -61.68 -34.83
CA ALA A 84 0.81 -61.97 -33.60
C ALA A 84 1.50 -60.70 -33.08
N PRO A 85 1.48 -60.45 -31.76
CA PRO A 85 2.30 -59.39 -31.18
C PRO A 85 3.77 -59.66 -31.54
N ALA A 86 4.47 -58.64 -32.04
CA ALA A 86 5.90 -58.74 -32.31
C ALA A 86 6.63 -59.11 -31.00
N PRO A 87 7.62 -60.02 -31.04
CA PRO A 87 8.23 -60.60 -29.83
C PRO A 87 8.94 -59.59 -28.91
N ASP A 88 9.09 -58.33 -29.32
CA ASP A 88 9.73 -57.25 -28.55
C ASP A 88 8.83 -56.03 -28.30
N ALA A 89 7.53 -56.10 -28.61
CA ALA A 89 6.60 -55.03 -28.31
C ALA A 89 6.16 -55.09 -26.83
N LYS A 90 7.10 -54.99 -25.90
CA LYS A 90 6.76 -54.54 -24.54
C LYS A 90 6.27 -53.11 -24.71
N ALA A 91 5.01 -52.87 -24.35
CA ALA A 91 4.42 -51.54 -24.34
C ALA A 91 5.16 -50.69 -23.29
N ASP A 92 6.32 -50.14 -23.67
CA ASP A 92 7.12 -49.21 -22.88
C ASP A 92 6.64 -47.77 -23.12
N PHE A 93 5.32 -47.60 -23.18
CA PHE A 93 4.71 -46.29 -23.13
C PHE A 93 4.18 -46.12 -21.70
N PRO A 94 4.82 -45.32 -20.84
CA PRO A 94 4.25 -44.97 -19.56
C PRO A 94 3.07 -44.03 -19.81
N LEU A 95 1.91 -44.58 -20.19
CA LEU A 95 0.64 -43.84 -20.34
C LEU A 95 -0.04 -43.55 -18.99
N SER A 96 0.58 -43.93 -17.88
CA SER A 96 0.10 -43.59 -16.55
C SER A 96 1.08 -42.63 -15.88
N PRO A 97 0.61 -41.52 -15.27
CA PRO A 97 1.40 -40.79 -14.30
C PRO A 97 2.10 -41.79 -13.36
N PRO A 98 3.40 -41.60 -13.05
CA PRO A 98 4.13 -42.53 -12.21
C PRO A 98 3.32 -42.78 -10.95
N LYS A 99 3.12 -44.06 -10.59
CA LYS A 99 2.39 -44.46 -9.38
C LYS A 99 3.09 -43.80 -8.19
N LYS A 100 2.61 -42.62 -7.79
CA LYS A 100 3.12 -41.93 -6.61
C LYS A 100 2.73 -42.80 -5.43
N LYS A 101 3.68 -43.03 -4.52
CA LYS A 101 3.42 -43.68 -3.24
C LYS A 101 2.20 -43.02 -2.61
N ASP A 102 1.27 -43.83 -2.09
CA ASP A 102 0.03 -43.32 -1.50
C ASP A 102 0.37 -42.28 -0.44
N VAL A 103 -0.12 -41.06 -0.66
CA VAL A 103 0.09 -39.93 0.25
C VAL A 103 -0.63 -40.29 1.55
N SER A 104 0.07 -40.29 2.70
CA SER A 104 -0.56 -40.62 3.98
C SER A 104 -1.64 -39.59 4.32
N LEU A 105 -2.65 -40.01 5.09
CA LEU A 105 -3.72 -39.13 5.57
C LEU A 105 -3.16 -37.88 6.26
N GLU A 106 -2.09 -38.04 7.04
CA GLU A 106 -1.41 -36.95 7.74
C GLU A 106 -0.79 -35.93 6.78
N GLU A 107 -0.18 -36.38 5.68
CA GLU A 107 0.42 -35.46 4.71
C GLU A 107 -0.65 -34.74 3.86
N ILE A 108 -1.79 -35.36 3.61
CA ILE A 108 -2.95 -34.70 2.99
C ILE A 108 -3.47 -33.59 3.92
N GLN A 109 -3.69 -33.92 5.21
CA GLN A 109 -4.17 -32.96 6.19
C GLN A 109 -3.21 -31.77 6.34
N ARG A 110 -1.91 -32.04 6.46
CA ARG A 110 -0.88 -30.99 6.54
C ARG A 110 -0.92 -30.03 5.34
N LYS A 111 -1.20 -30.52 4.13
CA LYS A 111 -1.29 -29.67 2.93
C LYS A 111 -2.56 -28.82 2.91
N LEU A 112 -3.68 -29.34 3.41
CA LEU A 112 -4.92 -28.58 3.58
C LEU A 112 -4.75 -27.49 4.64
N ASP A 113 -4.18 -27.84 5.80
CA ASP A 113 -3.92 -26.89 6.88
C ASP A 113 -2.96 -25.80 6.42
N ALA A 114 -1.89 -26.13 5.70
CA ALA A 114 -0.97 -25.13 5.15
C ALA A 114 -1.64 -24.19 4.13
N ALA A 115 -2.63 -24.67 3.36
CA ALA A 115 -3.40 -23.82 2.46
C ALA A 115 -4.37 -22.91 3.23
N GLU A 116 -4.97 -23.42 4.31
CA GLU A 116 -5.81 -22.64 5.21
C GLU A 116 -5.03 -21.56 5.94
N GLU A 117 -3.85 -21.86 6.46
CA GLU A 117 -3.00 -20.87 7.11
C GLU A 117 -2.55 -19.77 6.14
N ARG A 118 -2.26 -20.09 4.87
CA ARG A 118 -2.00 -19.06 3.85
C ARG A 118 -3.21 -18.15 3.62
N ARG A 119 -4.42 -18.72 3.59
CA ARG A 119 -5.67 -17.95 3.47
C ARG A 119 -5.88 -17.02 4.67
N LYS A 120 -5.77 -17.56 5.89
CA LYS A 120 -5.92 -16.79 7.13
C LYS A 120 -4.87 -15.69 7.27
N ASN A 121 -3.61 -15.97 6.93
CA ASN A 121 -2.55 -14.98 7.00
C ASN A 121 -2.79 -13.82 6.03
N HIS A 122 -3.22 -14.11 4.81
CA HIS A 122 -3.56 -13.07 3.84
C HIS A 122 -4.74 -12.21 4.34
N GLU A 123 -5.78 -12.83 4.88
CA GLU A 123 -6.92 -12.12 5.47
C GLU A 123 -6.48 -11.23 6.65
N ALA A 124 -5.63 -11.76 7.54
CA ALA A 124 -5.09 -11.01 8.67
C ALA A 124 -4.24 -9.81 8.23
N GLU A 125 -3.43 -9.96 7.19
CA GLU A 125 -2.63 -8.88 6.61
C GLU A 125 -3.50 -7.78 6.00
N VAL A 126 -4.56 -8.17 5.27
CA VAL A 126 -5.55 -7.22 4.73
C VAL A 126 -6.24 -6.47 5.87
N LEU A 127 -6.69 -7.17 6.92
CA LEU A 127 -7.32 -6.53 8.08
C LEU A 127 -6.36 -5.59 8.81
N LYS A 128 -5.09 -5.96 8.95
CA LYS A 128 -4.05 -5.09 9.53
C LYS A 128 -3.89 -3.80 8.75
N HIS A 129 -3.76 -3.87 7.42
CA HIS A 129 -3.65 -2.68 6.58
C HIS A 129 -4.90 -1.79 6.61
N LEU A 130 -6.10 -2.40 6.73
CA LEU A 130 -7.33 -1.64 6.91
C LEU A 130 -7.35 -0.92 8.26
N ALA A 131 -6.92 -1.58 9.34
CA ALA A 131 -6.80 -0.96 10.65
C ALA A 131 -5.78 0.19 10.67
N GLU A 132 -4.62 0.00 10.05
CA GLU A 132 -3.59 1.05 9.90
C GLU A 132 -4.14 2.29 9.16
N LYS A 133 -4.90 2.09 8.08
CA LYS A 133 -5.54 3.21 7.36
C LYS A 133 -6.54 3.96 8.23
N ARG A 134 -7.36 3.24 9.02
CA ARG A 134 -8.33 3.87 9.94
C ARG A 134 -7.66 4.66 11.04
N GLU A 135 -6.55 4.17 11.55
CA GLU A 135 -5.79 4.91 12.57
C GLU A 135 -5.13 6.15 11.98
N HIS A 136 -4.57 6.04 10.78
CA HIS A 136 -4.02 7.20 10.07
C HIS A 136 -5.06 8.30 9.84
N GLU A 137 -6.28 7.94 9.41
CA GLU A 137 -7.39 8.89 9.23
C GLU A 137 -7.68 9.67 10.53
N LYS A 138 -7.73 8.98 11.68
CA LYS A 138 -7.93 9.63 12.99
C LYS A 138 -6.77 10.56 13.35
N VAL A 139 -5.53 10.11 13.16
CA VAL A 139 -4.33 10.91 13.44
C VAL A 139 -4.32 12.19 12.62
N VAL A 140 -4.67 12.12 11.33
CA VAL A 140 -4.74 13.29 10.46
C VAL A 140 -5.79 14.29 10.94
N LEU A 141 -6.99 13.81 11.30
CA LEU A 141 -8.05 14.68 11.82
C LEU A 141 -7.66 15.31 13.16
N GLN A 142 -7.08 14.53 14.07
CA GLN A 142 -6.60 15.00 15.36
C GLN A 142 -5.52 16.07 15.18
N LYS A 143 -4.53 15.83 14.31
CA LYS A 143 -3.45 16.78 14.04
C LYS A 143 -3.98 18.10 13.48
N ALA A 144 -4.97 18.05 12.57
CA ALA A 144 -5.58 19.27 12.04
C ALA A 144 -6.28 20.09 13.15
N MET A 145 -6.96 19.42 14.09
CA MET A 145 -7.57 20.09 15.24
C MET A 145 -6.51 20.66 16.20
N GLU A 146 -5.46 19.90 16.49
CA GLU A 146 -4.36 20.33 17.36
C GLU A 146 -3.61 21.53 16.81
N GLU A 147 -3.32 21.56 15.50
CA GLU A 147 -2.67 22.70 14.85
C GLU A 147 -3.52 23.97 14.92
N ASN A 148 -4.85 23.84 14.73
CA ASN A 148 -5.78 24.96 14.87
C ASN A 148 -5.82 25.51 16.31
N ASN A 149 -5.83 24.62 17.30
CA ASN A 149 -5.78 25.00 18.72
C ASN A 149 -4.44 25.65 19.07
N ASN A 150 -3.34 25.12 18.54
CA ASN A 150 -2.00 25.65 18.77
C ASN A 150 -1.82 27.04 18.15
N PHE A 151 -2.43 27.32 17.00
CA PHE A 151 -2.41 28.65 16.39
C PHE A 151 -3.04 29.69 17.32
N SER A 152 -4.19 29.37 17.90
CA SER A 152 -4.90 30.25 18.84
C SER A 152 -4.06 30.49 20.10
N LYS A 153 -3.50 29.43 20.68
CA LYS A 153 -2.64 29.51 21.86
C LYS A 153 -1.38 30.36 21.62
N MET A 154 -0.68 30.14 20.51
CA MET A 154 0.51 30.93 20.16
C MET A 154 0.16 32.40 19.91
N ALA A 155 -1.00 32.69 19.31
CA ALA A 155 -1.44 34.06 19.09
C ALA A 155 -1.75 34.77 20.43
N GLU A 156 -2.41 34.08 21.34
CA GLU A 156 -2.70 34.57 22.69
C GLU A 156 -1.43 34.84 23.50
N GLU A 157 -0.50 33.87 23.53
CA GLU A 157 0.79 34.03 24.21
C GLU A 157 1.59 35.22 23.69
N LYS A 158 1.65 35.39 22.36
CA LYS A 158 2.32 36.55 21.74
C LYS A 158 1.66 37.88 22.10
N LEU A 159 0.33 37.91 22.16
CA LEU A 159 -0.40 39.12 22.55
C LEU A 159 -0.10 39.47 24.01
N ASN A 160 -0.18 38.49 24.91
CA ASN A 160 0.10 38.67 26.33
C ASN A 160 1.54 39.15 26.57
N GLN A 161 2.52 38.57 25.89
CA GLN A 161 3.92 39.04 25.94
C GLN A 161 4.05 40.50 25.51
N LYS A 162 3.40 40.91 24.41
CA LYS A 162 3.43 42.31 23.96
C LYS A 162 2.76 43.26 24.95
N MET A 163 1.66 42.84 25.56
CA MET A 163 0.95 43.64 26.56
C MET A 163 1.77 43.83 27.83
N GLU A 164 2.42 42.79 28.34
CA GLU A 164 3.30 42.89 29.52
C GLU A 164 4.54 43.72 29.21
N ALA A 165 5.21 43.49 28.09
CA ALA A 165 6.35 44.33 27.69
C ALA A 165 5.95 45.80 27.54
N ASN A 166 4.75 46.10 27.02
CA ASN A 166 4.27 47.47 26.94
C ASN A 166 4.03 48.09 28.32
N LYS A 167 3.42 47.35 29.25
CA LYS A 167 3.21 47.78 30.64
C LYS A 167 4.54 48.07 31.33
N GLU A 168 5.50 47.16 31.24
CA GLU A 168 6.85 47.31 31.81
C GLU A 168 7.60 48.51 31.22
N ASN A 169 7.52 48.72 29.90
CA ASN A 169 8.13 49.89 29.27
C ASN A 169 7.52 51.20 29.79
N ARG A 170 6.18 51.23 29.97
CA ARG A 170 5.49 52.40 30.51
C ARG A 170 5.89 52.67 31.95
N THR A 171 5.95 51.63 32.79
CA THR A 171 6.35 51.78 34.20
C THR A 171 7.81 52.19 34.31
N ALA A 172 8.70 51.61 33.51
CA ALA A 172 10.11 51.98 33.45
C ALA A 172 10.30 53.46 33.05
N LEU A 173 9.56 53.94 32.04
CA LEU A 173 9.62 55.35 31.63
C LEU A 173 9.17 56.28 32.76
N MET A 174 8.06 55.97 33.42
CA MET A 174 7.56 56.77 34.55
C MET A 174 8.52 56.73 35.74
N ALA A 175 9.11 55.57 36.04
CA ALA A 175 10.10 55.41 37.09
C ALA A 175 11.35 56.24 36.82
N ALA A 176 11.89 56.18 35.59
CA ALA A 176 13.05 56.97 35.18
C ALA A 176 12.77 58.49 35.24
N MET A 177 11.56 58.93 34.90
CA MET A 177 11.16 60.33 35.03
C MET A 177 11.09 60.76 36.51
N ASN A 178 10.47 59.94 37.37
CA ASN A 178 10.36 60.22 38.81
C ASN A 178 11.73 60.23 39.50
N GLU A 179 12.66 59.38 39.08
CA GLU A 179 14.03 59.36 39.59
C GLU A 179 14.77 60.66 39.28
N LYS A 180 14.66 61.17 38.04
CA LYS A 180 15.22 62.47 37.65
C LYS A 180 14.64 63.62 38.47
N PHE A 181 13.35 63.61 38.77
CA PHE A 181 12.75 64.63 39.63
C PHE A 181 13.29 64.57 41.07
N LYS A 182 13.36 63.37 41.66
CA LYS A 182 13.94 63.18 43.01
C LYS A 182 15.40 63.62 43.09
N GLU A 183 16.19 63.37 42.06
CA GLU A 183 17.59 63.83 41.99
C GLU A 183 17.70 65.36 41.95
N LYS A 184 16.81 66.02 41.20
CA LYS A 184 16.74 67.50 41.18
C LYS A 184 16.32 68.07 42.52
N ASP A 185 15.34 67.47 43.20
CA ASP A 185 14.90 67.89 44.53
C ASP A 185 16.02 67.75 45.57
N LYS A 186 16.76 66.63 45.56
CA LYS A 186 17.95 66.45 46.41
C LYS A 186 19.00 67.53 46.18
N LYS A 187 19.30 67.82 44.91
CA LYS A 187 20.27 68.86 44.55
C LYS A 187 19.84 70.25 45.04
N LEU A 188 18.55 70.58 44.96
CA LEU A 188 18.02 71.84 45.49
C LEU A 188 18.19 71.93 47.01
N GLU A 189 17.92 70.83 47.72
CA GLU A 189 18.09 70.77 49.18
C GLU A 189 19.57 70.89 49.61
N GLU A 190 20.48 70.24 48.87
CA GLU A 190 21.93 70.41 49.08
C GLU A 190 22.38 71.86 48.84
N VAL A 191 21.88 72.51 47.79
CA VAL A 191 22.18 73.94 47.53
C VAL A 191 21.68 74.82 48.67
N ARG A 192 20.51 74.52 49.24
CA ARG A 192 19.95 75.24 50.38
C ARG A 192 20.81 75.07 51.65
N LYS A 193 21.21 73.85 51.99
CA LYS A 193 22.12 73.57 53.11
C LYS A 193 23.49 74.20 52.94
N ASN A 194 24.04 74.18 51.73
CA ASN A 194 25.33 74.81 51.41
C ASN A 194 25.27 76.34 51.55
N LYS A 195 24.10 76.96 51.35
CA LYS A 195 23.91 78.38 51.62
C LYS A 195 23.89 78.66 53.12
N GLU A 196 23.11 77.90 53.89
CA GLU A 196 22.99 78.07 55.35
C GLU A 196 24.31 77.85 56.10
N THR A 197 25.16 76.93 55.62
CA THR A 197 26.48 76.68 56.21
C THR A 197 27.51 77.73 55.87
N LYS A 198 27.41 78.40 54.72
CA LYS A 198 28.30 79.52 54.35
C LYS A 198 27.93 80.82 55.08
N GLU A 199 26.64 81.06 55.31
CA GLU A 199 26.18 82.25 56.07
C GLU A 199 26.50 82.15 57.58
N GLY A 200 26.90 80.98 58.10
CA GLY A 200 27.32 80.79 59.49
C GLY A 200 28.83 80.78 59.73
N THR A 201 29.67 81.10 58.73
CA THR A 201 31.14 81.12 58.87
C THR A 201 31.78 82.51 58.79
N ASP A 202 30.96 83.56 58.66
CA ASP A 202 31.41 84.96 58.73
C ASP A 202 31.07 85.53 60.12
N ASP A 203 31.89 85.22 61.12
CA ASP A 203 31.97 85.87 62.45
C ASP A 203 33.40 86.39 62.66
#